data_AF-A0A9P5XIA2-F1
#
_entry.id   AF-A0A9P5XIA2-F1
#
_cell.length_a   1.000
_cell.length_b   1.000
_cell.length_c   1.000
_cell.angle_alpha   90.00
_cell.angle_beta   90.00
_cell.angle_gamma   90.00
#
_symmetry.space_group_name_H-M   'P 1'
#
loop_
_entity.id
_entity.type
_entity.pdbx_description
1 polymer ?
#
loop_
_entity_poly.entity_id
_entity_poly.type
_entity_poly.pdbx_seq_one_letter_code
_entity_poly.pdbx_strand_id
1 'polypeptide(L)'
;MYHRNLNSTLVLLTGGIPNSMHTILSVTLFVGAQRFAQHKAIVTRITTAKESVGVTIFCSDKIGTLTINKLTIDRNTIRAYIHCDCSVLMFYQQVNMGNI
;
A
#
# COMPACT_ATOMS: atom_id res chain seq x y z
N MET A 1 -0.26 -5.29 -58.59
CA MET A 1 0.90 -4.94 -57.72
C MET A 1 0.52 -4.57 -56.27
N TYR A 2 -0.71 -4.14 -55.96
CA TYR A 2 -1.10 -3.70 -54.60
C TYR A 2 -1.19 -4.84 -53.56
N HIS A 3 -1.59 -6.06 -53.97
CA HIS A 3 -1.77 -7.21 -53.08
C HIS A 3 -0.47 -7.67 -52.38
N ARG A 4 0.70 -7.49 -53.03
CA ARG A 4 1.99 -7.85 -52.41
C ARG A 4 2.42 -6.86 -51.33
N ASN A 5 2.15 -5.57 -51.51
CA ASN A 5 2.49 -4.55 -50.51
C ASN A 5 1.62 -4.67 -49.27
N LEU A 6 0.34 -5.02 -49.40
CA LEU A 6 -0.56 -5.19 -48.27
C LEU A 6 -0.10 -6.31 -47.32
N ASN A 7 0.29 -7.45 -47.90
CA ASN A 7 0.72 -8.62 -47.12
C ASN A 7 2.01 -8.34 -46.34
N SER A 8 2.97 -7.64 -46.95
CA SER A 8 4.22 -7.27 -46.28
C SER A 8 3.98 -6.34 -45.10
N THR A 9 3.11 -5.34 -45.25
CA THR A 9 2.78 -4.41 -44.15
C THR A 9 2.01 -5.09 -43.03
N LEU A 10 1.11 -6.03 -43.35
CA LEU A 10 0.36 -6.80 -42.35
C LEU A 10 1.27 -7.68 -41.47
N VAL A 11 2.29 -8.31 -42.06
CA VAL A 11 3.25 -9.16 -41.34
C VAL A 11 4.18 -8.32 -40.46
N LEU A 12 4.63 -7.15 -40.93
CA LEU A 12 5.39 -6.22 -40.10
C LEU A 12 4.55 -5.69 -38.93
N LEU A 13 3.26 -5.43 -39.14
CA LEU A 13 2.35 -4.96 -38.11
C LEU A 13 2.05 -6.04 -37.05
N THR A 14 1.77 -7.27 -37.48
CA THR A 14 1.50 -8.39 -36.55
C THR A 14 2.76 -8.88 -35.84
N GLY A 15 3.94 -8.81 -36.48
CA GLY A 15 5.22 -9.08 -35.83
C GLY A 15 5.68 -7.97 -34.87
N GLY A 16 5.29 -6.72 -35.12
CA GLY A 16 5.67 -5.57 -34.32
C GLY A 16 4.84 -5.36 -33.05
N ILE A 17 3.61 -5.86 -32.99
CA ILE A 17 2.75 -5.75 -31.80
C ILE A 17 3.02 -6.93 -30.85
N PRO A 18 3.64 -6.70 -29.68
CA PRO A 18 4.00 -7.78 -28.77
C PRO A 18 2.80 -8.20 -27.92
N ASN A 19 1.86 -8.96 -28.49
CA ASN A 19 0.68 -9.46 -27.76
C ASN A 19 1.04 -10.29 -26.52
N SER A 20 2.20 -10.96 -26.53
CA SER A 20 2.70 -11.75 -25.41
C SER A 20 3.15 -10.92 -24.20
N MET A 21 3.55 -9.66 -24.41
CA MET A 21 4.09 -8.82 -23.34
C MET A 21 3.04 -8.53 -22.26
N HIS A 22 1.79 -8.30 -22.66
CA HIS A 22 0.68 -8.08 -21.73
C HIS A 22 0.34 -9.32 -20.90
N THR A 23 0.45 -10.51 -21.50
CA THR A 23 0.20 -11.79 -20.82
C THR A 23 1.26 -12.06 -19.76
N ILE A 24 2.55 -11.93 -20.12
CA ILE A 24 3.66 -12.22 -19.21
C ILE A 24 3.64 -11.26 -18.01
N LEU A 25 3.33 -9.99 -18.23
CA LEU A 25 3.18 -9.00 -17.15
C LEU A 25 2.09 -9.41 -16.15
N SER A 26 0.92 -9.82 -16.64
CA SER A 26 -0.21 -10.22 -15.79
C SER A 26 0.12 -11.45 -14.94
N VAL A 27 0.76 -12.47 -15.54
CA VAL A 27 1.18 -13.67 -14.82
C VAL A 27 2.23 -13.34 -13.76
N THR A 28 3.19 -12.48 -14.08
CA THR A 28 4.24 -12.06 -13.14
C THR A 28 3.65 -11.33 -11.94
N LEU A 29 2.70 -10.41 -12.17
CA LEU A 29 2.01 -9.72 -11.08
C LEU A 29 1.12 -10.65 -10.26
N PHE A 30 0.47 -11.64 -10.87
CA PHE A 30 -0.32 -12.63 -10.14
C PHE A 30 0.55 -13.47 -9.20
N VAL A 31 1.70 -13.96 -9.69
CA VAL A 31 2.67 -14.69 -8.87
C VAL A 31 3.22 -13.79 -7.76
N GLY A 32 3.54 -12.53 -8.07
CA GLY A 32 3.95 -11.53 -7.07
C GLY A 32 2.88 -11.28 -6.01
N ALA A 33 1.61 -11.14 -6.40
CA ALA A 33 0.48 -10.96 -5.50
C ALA A 33 0.28 -12.16 -4.55
N GLN A 34 0.47 -13.38 -5.05
CA GLN A 34 0.47 -14.57 -4.21
C GLN A 34 1.58 -14.53 -3.15
N ARG A 35 2.79 -14.07 -3.52
CA ARG A 35 3.90 -13.88 -2.58
C ARG A 35 3.63 -12.77 -1.58
N PHE A 36 2.99 -11.67 -1.97
CA PHE A 36 2.59 -10.61 -1.04
C PHE A 36 1.60 -11.10 0.02
N ALA A 37 0.62 -11.93 -0.39
CA ALA A 37 -0.34 -12.52 0.54
C ALA A 37 0.35 -13.43 1.59
N GLN A 38 1.39 -14.18 1.20
CA GLN A 38 2.20 -14.99 2.12
C GLN A 38 2.93 -14.12 3.17
N HIS A 39 3.27 -12.88 2.84
CA HIS A 39 3.93 -11.92 3.73
C HIS A 39 2.94 -11.00 4.46
N LYS A 40 1.65 -11.39 4.55
CA LYS A 40 0.57 -10.60 5.19
C LYS A 40 0.25 -9.26 4.51
N ALA A 41 0.65 -9.07 3.25
CA ALA A 41 0.29 -7.92 2.44
C ALA A 41 -0.78 -8.32 1.41
N ILE A 42 -2.02 -7.89 1.63
CA ILE A 42 -3.15 -8.20 0.74
C ILE A 42 -3.22 -7.15 -0.37
N VAL A 43 -3.03 -7.59 -1.62
CA VAL A 43 -3.16 -6.75 -2.80
C VAL A 43 -4.60 -6.86 -3.33
N THR A 44 -5.41 -5.85 -3.08
CA THR A 44 -6.80 -5.76 -3.57
C THR A 44 -6.89 -5.46 -5.07
N ARG A 45 -5.90 -4.78 -5.63
CA ARG A 45 -5.83 -4.44 -7.06
C ARG A 45 -4.43 -4.72 -7.60
N ILE A 46 -4.37 -5.49 -8.68
CA ILE A 46 -3.12 -5.80 -9.38
C ILE A 46 -2.38 -4.50 -9.79
N THR A 47 -3.12 -3.46 -10.16
CA THR A 47 -2.56 -2.13 -10.50
C THR A 47 -1.73 -1.53 -9.36
N THR A 48 -2.19 -1.67 -8.11
CA THR A 48 -1.51 -1.11 -6.92
C THR A 48 -0.15 -1.77 -6.70
N ALA A 49 -0.01 -3.06 -6.99
CA ALA A 49 1.27 -3.76 -6.90
C ALA A 49 2.29 -3.28 -7.95
N LYS A 50 1.84 -2.79 -9.10
CA LYS A 50 2.71 -2.16 -10.11
C LYS A 50 3.16 -0.78 -9.65
N GLU A 51 2.22 0.01 -9.13
CA GLU A 51 2.44 1.40 -8.71
C GLU A 51 3.36 1.49 -7.49
N SER A 52 3.27 0.51 -6.57
CA SER A 52 4.13 0.47 -5.37
C SER A 52 5.62 0.36 -5.68
N VAL A 53 6.00 -0.15 -6.86
CA VAL A 53 7.41 -0.27 -7.28
C VAL A 53 8.03 1.10 -7.63
N GLY A 54 7.20 2.09 -7.97
CA GLY A 54 7.64 3.44 -8.31
C GLY A 54 7.41 4.47 -7.21
N VAL A 55 6.99 4.04 -6.01
CA VAL A 55 6.72 4.96 -4.90
C VAL A 55 8.04 5.31 -4.20
N THR A 56 8.40 6.59 -4.21
CA THR A 56 9.58 7.12 -3.50
C THR A 56 9.22 7.70 -2.13
N ILE A 57 7.97 8.15 -1.97
CA ILE A 57 7.46 8.76 -0.73
C ILE A 57 6.33 7.87 -0.21
N PHE A 58 6.53 7.32 0.98
CA PHE A 58 5.52 6.51 1.66
C PHE A 58 5.04 7.25 2.91
N CYS A 59 3.80 7.75 2.87
CA CYS A 59 3.17 8.36 4.03
C CYS A 59 2.69 7.24 4.96
N SER A 60 3.40 7.00 6.06
CA SER A 60 2.96 6.08 7.11
C SER A 60 2.13 6.83 8.14
N ASP A 61 0.94 6.32 8.45
CA ASP A 61 0.11 6.90 9.50
C ASP A 61 0.68 6.62 10.91
N LYS A 62 0.59 7.61 11.79
CA LYS A 62 1.22 7.55 13.13
C LYS A 62 0.53 6.54 14.04
N ILE A 63 -0.80 6.46 14.00
CA ILE A 63 -1.61 5.65 14.92
C ILE A 63 -1.96 4.32 14.23
N GLY A 64 -1.48 3.20 14.77
CA GLY A 64 -1.81 1.87 14.24
C GLY A 64 -0.91 1.35 13.10
N THR A 65 -0.02 2.17 12.53
CA THR A 65 1.05 1.68 11.62
C THR A 65 2.43 1.78 12.27
N LEU A 66 2.85 2.96 12.74
CA LEU A 66 4.17 3.13 13.38
C LEU A 66 4.15 2.81 14.88
N THR A 67 3.03 3.11 15.55
CA THR A 67 2.82 2.77 16.95
C THR A 67 1.95 1.51 17.05
N ILE A 68 2.43 0.50 17.75
CA ILE A 68 1.54 -0.49 18.38
C ILE A 68 0.58 0.32 19.25
N ASN A 69 -0.72 0.23 18.99
CA ASN A 69 -1.80 0.90 19.71
C ASN A 69 -1.92 0.38 21.16
N LYS A 70 -0.80 0.41 21.88
CA LYS A 70 -0.56 0.04 23.26
C LYS A 70 -0.05 1.29 23.95
N LEU A 71 -0.99 2.14 24.35
CA LEU A 71 -0.73 3.27 25.21
C LEU A 71 -0.26 2.72 26.56
N THR A 72 1.06 2.66 26.74
CA THR A 72 1.66 2.24 28.00
C THR A 72 1.78 3.50 28.84
N ILE A 73 0.88 3.65 29.82
CA ILE A 73 0.91 4.78 30.75
C ILE A 73 2.09 4.54 31.70
N ASP A 74 3.14 5.35 31.55
CA ASP A 74 4.30 5.32 32.45
C ASP A 74 3.86 5.80 33.84
N ARG A 75 3.84 4.87 34.81
CA ARG A 75 3.38 5.13 36.18
C ARG A 75 4.22 6.15 36.93
N ASN A 76 5.41 6.48 36.46
CA ASN A 76 6.30 7.45 37.09
C ASN A 76 5.94 8.91 36.71
N THR A 77 5.16 9.10 35.65
CA THR A 77 4.72 10.43 35.17
C THR A 77 3.32 10.80 35.66
N ILE A 78 2.63 9.90 36.39
CA ILE A 78 1.30 10.15 36.95
C ILE A 78 1.41 11.07 38.18
N ARG A 79 1.42 12.38 37.94
CA ARG A 79 1.16 13.38 38.98
C ARG A 79 -0.34 13.32 39.30
N ALA A 80 -0.70 12.60 40.36
CA ALA A 80 -2.06 12.61 40.89
C ALA A 80 -2.42 14.02 41.39
N TYR A 81 -3.09 14.80 40.54
CA TYR A 81 -3.82 15.98 41.02
C TYR A 81 -5.01 15.45 41.82
N ILE A 82 -4.91 15.60 43.13
CA ILE A 82 -5.91 15.23 44.10
C ILE A 82 -7.20 15.96 43.71
N HIS A 83 -8.28 15.17 43.53
CA HIS A 83 -9.66 15.61 43.32
C HIS A 83 -10.09 15.96 41.89
N CYS A 84 -10.30 14.95 41.03
CA CYS A 84 -11.32 14.97 39.98
C CYS A 84 -11.60 13.55 39.49
N ASP A 85 -12.87 13.24 39.24
CA ASP A 85 -13.42 11.95 38.82
C ASP A 85 -12.55 11.17 37.84
N CYS A 86 -12.30 9.90 38.19
CA CYS A 86 -11.42 8.95 37.52
C CYS A 86 -11.74 8.75 36.01
N SER A 87 -12.90 9.20 35.55
CA SER A 87 -13.33 9.12 34.15
C SER A 87 -12.73 10.21 33.25
N VAL A 88 -12.38 11.39 33.77
CA VAL A 88 -12.01 12.56 32.95
C VAL A 88 -10.53 12.52 32.50
N LEU A 89 -9.66 11.93 33.32
CA LEU A 89 -8.22 11.79 33.04
C LEU A 89 -7.92 10.89 31.83
N MET A 90 -8.75 9.86 31.60
CA MET A 90 -8.62 8.98 30.43
C MET A 90 -8.92 9.70 29.11
N PHE A 91 -9.79 10.74 29.14
CA PHE A 91 -10.10 11.55 27.95
C PHE A 91 -9.03 12.62 27.68
N TYR A 92 -8.46 13.27 28.70
CA TYR A 92 -7.50 14.38 28.50
C TYR A 92 -6.19 13.90 27.86
N GLN A 93 -5.71 12.71 28.21
CA GLN A 93 -4.50 12.11 27.61
C GLN A 93 -4.72 11.66 26.16
N GLN A 94 -5.95 11.28 25.79
CA GLN A 94 -6.31 10.92 24.41
C GLN A 94 -6.40 12.15 23.49
N VAL A 95 -6.90 13.29 24.01
CA VAL A 95 -7.11 14.52 23.21
C VAL A 95 -5.79 15.28 22.96
N ASN A 96 -4.86 15.29 23.92
CA ASN A 96 -3.59 16.04 23.77
C ASN A 96 -2.53 15.33 22.91
N MET A 97 -2.78 14.08 22.51
CA MET A 97 -1.94 13.37 21.52
C MET A 97 -2.33 13.69 20.06
N GLY A 98 -3.32 14.57 19.86
CA GLY A 98 -3.88 14.99 18.58
C GLY A 98 -3.46 16.38 18.08
N ASN A 99 -2.50 17.06 18.72
CA ASN A 99 -1.98 18.33 18.22
C ASN A 99 -0.52 18.19 17.76
N ILE A 100 -0.37 17.85 16.48
CA ILE A 100 0.73 18.26 15.61
C ILE A 100 0.14 18.74 14.29
#